data_AF-A0A4S4N1B8-F1
#
_entry.id   AF-A0A4S4N1B8-F1
#
_cell.length_a   1.000
_cell.length_b   1.000
_cell.length_c   1.000
_cell.angle_alpha   90.00
_cell.angle_beta   90.00
_cell.angle_gamma   90.00
#
_symmetry.space_group_name_H-M   'P 1'
#
loop_
_entity.id
_entity.type
_entity.pdbx_description
1 polymer ?
#
loop_
_entity_poly.entity_id
_entity_poly.type
_entity_poly.pdbx_seq_one_letter_code
_entity_poly.pdbx_strand_id
1 'polypeptide(L)'
;MTSQFSPLLHPETEEMVIFAPDHLLALPRPDVQTGPPTGAFDTSTLAAHDFDVDTRTGFMPPEPPLTRLPQQWELWELALEEGLASKLQLADKPGSSDADRYRASFWQARVRELPVLPTAQLKASEILLRRGHHVLAWMLHLYIRTLPLDLPEIRIPPPISVPLLQISSHLQLPPVLTYSDDVLYNWALKIPVPLTIASPAPALDNLRCITLFTGTRDEEEFYLSSARIELKGVQALSLMRAMMDEAFVGDSIAIKRITSYMHSLAGVISELTTLLLAVREGCDPQVFYNDIRPWFRGADSDAHQRPWIFEGLEVDPTLKQPTELSGPSAGQSAMIHALDVYLGVDSATRVVAFFLSAADFNR
;
A
#
# COMPACT_ATOMS: atom_id res chain seq x y z
N MET A 1 41.86 -61.45 -28.28
CA MET A 1 40.81 -60.74 -29.03
C MET A 1 39.61 -60.61 -28.08
N THR A 2 39.45 -59.52 -27.31
CA THR A 2 38.83 -58.22 -27.69
C THR A 2 37.46 -58.41 -28.37
N SER A 3 36.35 -57.77 -28.00
CA SER A 3 36.08 -56.64 -27.09
C SER A 3 34.59 -56.68 -26.67
N GLN A 4 34.31 -56.26 -25.43
CA GLN A 4 33.52 -55.07 -25.05
C GLN A 4 31.99 -55.14 -25.20
N PHE A 5 31.34 -55.34 -24.05
CA PHE A 5 30.04 -54.74 -23.74
C PHE A 5 30.19 -53.21 -23.69
N SER A 6 29.29 -52.48 -24.35
CA SER A 6 29.15 -51.03 -24.23
C SER A 6 27.66 -50.69 -24.06
N PRO A 7 27.27 -49.88 -23.06
CA PRO A 7 25.91 -49.41 -22.87
C PRO A 7 25.67 -48.16 -23.74
N LEU A 8 24.59 -48.16 -24.53
CA LEU A 8 24.15 -46.99 -25.27
C LEU A 8 23.52 -45.98 -24.28
N LEU A 9 24.29 -44.95 -23.94
CA LEU A 9 23.81 -43.69 -23.38
C LEU A 9 22.87 -43.02 -24.41
N HIS A 10 21.61 -42.81 -24.02
CA HIS A 10 20.79 -41.76 -24.64
C HIS A 10 21.31 -40.41 -24.13
N PRO A 11 21.61 -39.43 -25.00
CA PRO A 11 21.83 -38.07 -24.54
C PRO A 11 20.47 -37.52 -24.10
N GLU A 12 20.35 -37.21 -22.80
CA GLU A 12 19.32 -36.31 -22.32
C GLU A 12 19.51 -34.97 -23.05
N THR A 13 18.58 -34.66 -23.96
CA THR A 13 18.48 -33.32 -24.53
C THR A 13 18.13 -32.37 -23.40
N GLU A 14 19.06 -31.50 -23.02
CA GLU A 14 18.78 -30.29 -22.25
C GLU A 14 17.67 -29.53 -22.98
N GLU A 15 16.45 -29.58 -22.45
CA GLU A 15 15.39 -28.68 -22.87
C GLU A 15 15.78 -27.28 -22.41
N MET A 16 16.37 -26.52 -23.32
CA MET A 16 16.54 -25.08 -23.18
C MET A 16 15.17 -24.47 -22.88
N VAL A 17 15.01 -23.90 -21.69
CA VAL A 17 13.82 -23.11 -21.35
C VAL A 17 13.81 -21.88 -22.25
N ILE A 18 12.99 -21.92 -23.30
CA ILE A 18 12.80 -20.78 -24.19
C ILE A 18 11.85 -19.81 -23.48
N PHE A 19 12.43 -18.81 -22.83
CA PHE A 19 11.67 -17.69 -22.28
C PHE A 19 10.97 -16.93 -23.41
N ALA A 20 9.75 -16.46 -23.15
CA ALA A 20 9.05 -15.58 -24.08
C ALA A 20 9.91 -14.31 -24.33
N PRO A 21 9.90 -13.71 -25.53
CA PRO A 21 10.78 -12.58 -25.86
C PRO A 21 10.55 -11.32 -25.01
N ASP A 22 9.42 -11.25 -24.30
CA ASP A 22 9.02 -10.23 -23.33
C ASP A 22 9.25 -10.65 -21.86
N HIS A 23 9.73 -11.86 -21.60
CA HIS A 23 10.05 -12.36 -20.27
C HIS A 23 11.25 -11.60 -19.70
N LEU A 24 11.20 -11.24 -18.41
CA LEU A 24 12.21 -10.43 -17.73
C LEU A 24 13.65 -10.96 -17.91
N LEU A 25 13.83 -12.28 -17.89
CA LEU A 25 15.12 -12.94 -18.08
C LEU A 25 15.59 -13.01 -19.55
N ALA A 26 14.72 -12.71 -20.52
CA ALA A 26 15.00 -12.68 -21.95
C ALA A 26 15.34 -11.27 -22.47
N LEU A 27 15.10 -10.23 -21.68
CA LEU A 27 15.40 -8.85 -22.05
C LEU A 27 16.92 -8.58 -21.98
N PRO A 28 17.52 -7.85 -22.94
CA PRO A 28 18.92 -7.46 -22.88
C PRO A 28 19.16 -6.58 -21.65
N ARG A 29 20.06 -7.02 -20.77
CA ARG A 29 20.45 -6.26 -19.58
C ARG A 29 21.26 -5.03 -19.98
N PRO A 30 21.06 -3.87 -19.33
CA PRO A 30 21.93 -2.72 -19.50
C PRO A 30 23.38 -3.09 -19.15
N ASP A 31 24.33 -2.74 -20.01
CA ASP A 31 25.75 -2.78 -19.66
C ASP A 31 26.01 -1.67 -18.62
N VAL A 32 26.79 -1.97 -17.58
CA VAL A 32 27.22 -1.02 -16.53
C VAL A 32 27.81 0.26 -17.14
N GLN A 33 28.33 0.19 -18.37
CA GLN A 33 28.88 1.35 -19.08
C GLN A 33 27.87 2.17 -19.88
N THR A 34 26.68 1.64 -20.23
CA THR A 34 25.74 2.28 -21.17
C THR A 34 24.40 2.68 -20.56
N GLY A 35 24.05 2.17 -19.37
CA GLY A 35 22.78 2.48 -18.70
C GLY A 35 21.55 1.94 -19.46
N PRO A 36 20.37 1.89 -18.82
CA PRO A 36 19.19 1.33 -19.47
C PRO A 36 18.71 2.22 -20.63
N PRO A 37 18.15 1.63 -21.71
CA PRO A 37 17.51 2.39 -22.77
C PRO A 37 16.36 3.23 -22.22
N THR A 38 16.10 4.39 -22.81
CA THR A 38 15.10 5.35 -22.33
C THR A 38 13.72 4.68 -22.19
N GLY A 39 13.24 4.54 -20.96
CA GLY A 39 11.97 3.87 -20.63
C GLY A 39 12.10 2.42 -20.12
N ALA A 40 13.31 1.86 -20.04
CA ALA A 40 13.59 0.62 -19.33
C ALA A 40 14.12 0.94 -17.91
N PHE A 41 13.68 0.15 -16.93
CA PHE A 41 14.20 0.24 -15.57
C PHE A 41 15.62 -0.29 -15.50
N ASP A 42 16.42 0.35 -14.66
CA ASP A 42 17.73 -0.16 -14.31
C ASP A 42 17.58 -1.47 -13.53
N THR A 43 17.84 -2.58 -14.22
CA THR A 43 17.85 -3.94 -13.63
C THR A 43 19.25 -4.36 -13.18
N SER A 44 20.21 -3.42 -13.15
CA SER A 44 21.59 -3.69 -12.74
C SER A 44 21.74 -3.97 -11.24
N THR A 45 20.70 -3.66 -10.44
CA THR A 45 20.64 -3.98 -9.00
C THR A 45 19.43 -4.87 -8.66
N LEU A 46 19.69 -5.94 -7.89
CA LEU A 46 18.69 -6.83 -7.29
C LEU A 46 18.51 -6.57 -5.79
N ALA A 47 19.07 -5.47 -5.27
CA ALA A 47 19.07 -5.20 -3.86
C ALA A 47 17.73 -4.58 -3.43
N ALA A 48 16.97 -5.31 -2.61
CA ALA A 48 15.65 -4.94 -2.10
C ALA A 48 15.55 -3.48 -1.56
N HIS A 49 16.64 -2.94 -1.02
CA HIS A 49 16.71 -1.57 -0.52
C HIS A 49 16.56 -0.48 -1.60
N ASP A 50 16.80 -0.80 -2.88
CA ASP A 50 16.64 0.15 -4.00
C ASP A 50 15.16 0.29 -4.40
N PHE A 51 14.30 -0.54 -3.84
CA PHE A 51 12.85 -0.59 -4.10
C PHE A 51 12.03 -0.36 -2.82
N ASP A 52 12.66 0.17 -1.75
CA ASP A 52 12.06 0.37 -0.43
C ASP A 52 11.45 -0.90 0.18
N VAL A 53 12.01 -2.07 -0.15
CA VAL A 53 11.63 -3.36 0.42
C VAL A 53 12.58 -3.70 1.56
N ASP A 54 12.08 -3.62 2.78
CA ASP A 54 12.83 -4.00 3.97
C ASP A 54 12.91 -5.53 4.11
N THR A 55 14.08 -6.04 4.49
CA THR A 55 14.31 -7.48 4.64
C THR A 55 13.51 -8.14 5.77
N ARG A 56 12.88 -7.34 6.63
CA ARG A 56 12.25 -7.74 7.88
C ARG A 56 10.77 -7.42 7.91
N THR A 57 10.36 -6.32 7.28
CA THR A 57 8.97 -5.84 7.19
C THR A 57 8.41 -5.78 5.77
N GLY A 58 9.21 -6.05 4.74
CA GLY A 58 8.76 -6.12 3.36
C GLY A 58 8.42 -4.73 2.84
N PHE A 59 7.21 -4.57 2.31
CA PHE A 59 6.70 -3.26 1.87
C PHE A 59 6.21 -2.38 3.04
N MET A 60 6.11 -2.92 4.25
CA MET A 60 5.86 -2.09 5.42
C MET A 60 7.15 -1.38 5.85
N PRO A 61 7.06 -0.14 6.39
CA PRO A 61 8.21 0.57 6.89
C PRO A 61 9.02 -0.23 7.94
N PRO A 62 10.36 -0.10 7.97
CA PRO A 62 11.23 -0.87 8.87
C PRO A 62 10.99 -0.57 10.36
N GLU A 63 10.49 0.62 10.65
CA GLU A 63 10.09 1.10 11.98
C GLU A 63 8.60 1.44 12.01
N PRO A 64 7.94 1.38 13.19
CA PRO A 64 6.57 1.85 13.32
C PRO A 64 6.40 3.29 12.77
N PRO A 65 5.38 3.53 11.93
CA PRO A 65 5.08 4.85 11.38
C PRO A 65 5.03 5.96 12.43
N LEU A 66 5.42 7.16 12.01
CA LEU A 66 5.33 8.35 12.84
C LEU A 66 3.87 8.58 13.26
N THR A 67 3.63 8.69 14.57
CA THR A 67 2.28 8.82 15.13
C THR A 67 1.77 10.25 15.18
N ARG A 68 2.65 11.25 15.10
CA ARG A 68 2.29 12.67 15.10
C ARG A 68 3.31 13.52 14.35
N LEU A 69 2.84 14.45 13.53
CA LEU A 69 3.69 15.46 12.88
C LEU A 69 4.29 16.44 13.90
N PRO A 70 5.42 17.08 13.57
CA PRO A 70 5.98 18.18 14.36
C PRO A 70 5.03 19.37 14.50
N GLN A 71 5.32 20.22 15.49
CA GLN A 71 4.50 21.38 15.90
C GLN A 71 4.05 22.29 14.74
N GLN A 72 4.84 22.41 13.68
CA GLN A 72 4.49 23.21 12.50
C GLN A 72 3.20 22.76 11.80
N TRP A 73 2.86 21.46 11.88
CA TRP A 73 1.67 20.86 11.27
C TRP A 73 0.65 20.34 12.29
N GLU A 74 0.81 20.73 13.56
CA GLU A 74 -0.03 20.31 14.69
C GLU A 74 -1.53 20.56 14.45
N LEU A 75 -1.88 21.61 13.69
CA LEU A 75 -3.29 21.92 13.41
C LEU A 75 -3.99 20.84 12.58
N TRP A 76 -3.28 20.11 11.71
CA TRP A 76 -3.86 18.97 11.00
C TRP A 76 -4.13 17.81 11.95
N GLU A 77 -3.17 17.52 12.83
CA GLU A 77 -3.30 16.44 13.84
C GLU A 77 -4.48 16.71 14.77
N LEU A 78 -4.57 17.93 15.32
CA LEU A 78 -5.68 18.32 16.20
C LEU A 78 -7.04 18.26 15.50
N ALA A 79 -7.11 18.65 14.22
CA ALA A 79 -8.35 18.59 13.46
C ALA A 79 -8.79 17.16 13.18
N LEU A 80 -7.86 16.25 12.85
CA LEU A 80 -8.15 14.83 12.72
C LEU A 80 -8.61 14.23 14.06
N GLU A 81 -7.88 14.48 15.14
CA GLU A 81 -8.23 14.01 16.49
C GLU A 81 -9.61 14.48 16.93
N GLU A 82 -9.94 15.76 16.69
CA GLU A 82 -11.27 16.30 17.00
C GLU A 82 -12.37 15.60 16.20
N GLY A 83 -12.14 15.35 14.91
CA GLY A 83 -13.10 14.66 14.04
C GLY A 83 -13.37 13.23 14.50
N LEU A 84 -12.32 12.49 14.83
CA LEU A 84 -12.43 11.11 15.33
C LEU A 84 -13.08 11.08 16.73
N ALA A 85 -12.64 11.95 17.64
CA ALA A 85 -13.20 12.04 18.99
C ALA A 85 -14.68 12.44 19.01
N SER A 86 -15.13 13.21 18.02
CA SER A 86 -16.53 13.63 17.85
C SER A 86 -17.47 12.50 17.43
N LYS A 87 -16.93 11.32 17.07
CA LYS A 87 -17.67 10.15 16.60
C LYS A 87 -18.68 10.54 15.52
N LEU A 88 -18.17 11.22 14.50
CA LEU A 88 -18.98 11.66 13.37
C LEU A 88 -19.72 10.46 12.75
N GLN A 89 -20.92 10.71 12.25
CA GLN A 89 -21.72 9.69 11.59
C GLN A 89 -21.73 9.95 10.08
N LEU A 90 -21.67 8.87 9.30
CA LEU A 90 -21.83 8.95 7.86
C LEU A 90 -23.15 9.65 7.50
N ALA A 91 -23.12 10.49 6.46
CA ALA A 91 -24.30 11.21 6.01
C ALA A 91 -25.40 10.28 5.43
N ASP A 92 -25.01 9.11 4.91
CA ASP A 92 -25.91 8.07 4.41
C ASP A 92 -26.39 7.10 5.49
N LYS A 93 -25.95 7.26 6.75
CA LYS A 93 -26.40 6.41 7.86
C LYS A 93 -27.88 6.63 8.18
N PRO A 94 -28.72 5.58 8.12
CA PRO A 94 -30.12 5.68 8.53
C PRO A 94 -30.24 6.10 10.00
N GLY A 95 -31.17 7.00 10.31
CA GLY A 95 -31.43 7.44 11.67
C GLY A 95 -30.43 8.44 12.25
N SER A 96 -29.58 9.08 11.42
CA SER A 96 -28.71 10.18 11.83
C SER A 96 -29.52 11.33 12.45
N SER A 97 -29.23 11.65 13.72
CA SER A 97 -29.93 12.66 14.50
C SER A 97 -29.50 14.08 14.14
N ASP A 98 -30.29 15.09 14.52
CA ASP A 98 -29.92 16.50 14.36
C ASP A 98 -28.61 16.84 15.10
N ALA A 99 -28.36 16.17 16.23
CA ALA A 99 -27.11 16.30 16.96
C ALA A 99 -25.91 15.74 16.19
N ASP A 100 -26.08 14.65 15.44
CA ASP A 100 -25.02 14.07 14.61
C ASP A 100 -24.68 14.99 13.44
N ARG A 101 -25.70 15.53 12.79
CA ARG A 101 -25.56 16.52 11.70
C ARG A 101 -24.90 17.80 12.20
N TYR A 102 -25.25 18.25 13.41
CA TYR A 102 -24.62 19.42 14.03
C TYR A 102 -23.14 19.19 14.34
N ARG A 103 -22.77 18.01 14.89
CA ARG A 103 -21.34 17.69 15.14
C ARG A 103 -20.53 17.68 13.84
N ALA A 104 -21.08 17.09 12.78
CA ALA A 104 -20.45 17.08 11.46
C ALA A 104 -20.26 18.50 10.91
N SER A 105 -21.32 19.32 10.88
CA SER A 105 -21.24 20.69 10.34
C SER A 105 -20.33 21.60 11.16
N PHE A 106 -20.31 21.43 12.49
CA PHE A 106 -19.41 22.16 13.38
C PHE A 106 -17.94 21.82 13.09
N TRP A 107 -17.59 20.53 13.01
CA TRP A 107 -16.22 20.11 12.69
C TRP A 107 -15.81 20.55 11.29
N GLN A 108 -16.69 20.40 10.30
CA GLN A 108 -16.45 20.87 8.93
C GLN A 108 -16.16 22.37 8.88
N ALA A 109 -16.95 23.19 9.59
CA ALA A 109 -16.73 24.65 9.65
C ALA A 109 -15.33 24.98 10.19
N ARG A 110 -14.90 24.31 11.27
CA ARG A 110 -13.57 24.49 11.85
C ARG A 110 -12.46 24.08 10.89
N VAL A 111 -12.62 22.97 10.16
CA VAL A 111 -11.66 22.53 9.13
C VAL A 111 -11.51 23.59 8.03
N ARG A 112 -12.62 24.22 7.61
CA ARG A 112 -12.56 25.31 6.60
C ARG A 112 -11.86 26.57 7.11
N GLU A 113 -11.89 26.82 8.42
CA GLU A 113 -11.24 27.98 9.05
C GLU A 113 -9.74 27.77 9.31
N LEU A 114 -9.22 26.54 9.14
CA LEU A 114 -7.79 26.28 9.29
C LEU A 114 -6.96 27.10 8.27
N PRO A 115 -5.75 27.53 8.63
CA PRO A 115 -4.82 28.06 7.65
C PRO A 115 -4.29 26.95 6.74
N VAL A 116 -4.00 27.28 5.48
CA VAL A 116 -3.25 26.40 4.58
C VAL A 116 -1.80 26.33 5.08
N LEU A 117 -1.39 25.19 5.63
CA LEU A 117 -0.02 25.00 6.15
C LEU A 117 0.96 24.66 5.01
N PRO A 118 2.18 25.22 5.04
CA PRO A 118 3.16 24.99 4.00
C PRO A 118 3.72 23.56 4.05
N THR A 119 3.91 22.95 2.87
CA THR A 119 4.45 21.59 2.73
C THR A 119 5.96 21.55 2.42
N ALA A 120 6.59 22.71 2.17
CA ALA A 120 7.97 22.79 1.70
C ALA A 120 8.98 22.08 2.62
N GLN A 121 8.80 22.17 3.94
CA GLN A 121 9.69 21.51 4.91
C GLN A 121 9.35 20.02 5.11
N LEU A 122 8.12 19.57 4.80
CA LEU A 122 7.77 18.14 4.83
C LEU A 122 8.57 17.38 3.77
N LYS A 123 8.78 18.01 2.60
CA LYS A 123 9.51 17.42 1.46
C LYS A 123 10.96 17.03 1.77
N ALA A 124 11.49 17.42 2.92
CA ALA A 124 12.81 17.00 3.38
C ALA A 124 12.82 15.60 4.03
N SER A 125 11.65 15.01 4.31
CA SER A 125 11.55 13.70 4.95
C SER A 125 10.32 12.94 4.47
N GLU A 126 10.57 11.78 3.89
CA GLU A 126 9.53 10.86 3.43
C GLU A 126 8.63 10.38 4.57
N ILE A 127 9.19 10.17 5.76
CA ILE A 127 8.41 9.82 6.97
C ILE A 127 7.41 10.93 7.32
N LEU A 128 7.83 12.20 7.23
CA LEU A 128 6.93 13.34 7.45
C LEU A 128 5.88 13.46 6.35
N LEU A 129 6.25 13.22 5.09
CA LEU A 129 5.32 13.22 3.96
C LEU A 129 4.27 12.13 4.09
N ARG A 130 4.67 10.89 4.41
CA ARG A 130 3.77 9.74 4.62
C ARG A 130 2.76 10.03 5.73
N ARG A 131 3.22 10.57 6.86
CA ARG A 131 2.30 10.99 7.94
C ARG A 131 1.40 12.16 7.51
N GLY A 132 1.95 13.14 6.79
CA GLY A 132 1.17 14.26 6.25
C GLY A 132 0.05 13.81 5.30
N HIS A 133 0.37 12.88 4.39
CA HIS A 133 -0.58 12.25 3.49
C HIS A 133 -1.67 11.52 4.28
N HIS A 134 -1.28 10.64 5.20
CA HIS A 134 -2.20 9.91 6.07
C HIS A 134 -3.18 10.86 6.79
N VAL A 135 -2.68 11.88 7.50
CA VAL A 135 -3.56 12.79 8.26
C VAL A 135 -4.55 13.52 7.35
N LEU A 136 -4.07 14.07 6.24
CA LEU A 136 -4.90 14.85 5.31
C LEU A 136 -5.89 13.99 4.53
N ALA A 137 -5.52 12.77 4.13
CA ALA A 137 -6.41 11.83 3.45
C ALA A 137 -7.51 11.33 4.38
N TRP A 138 -7.19 11.04 5.64
CA TRP A 138 -8.18 10.69 6.66
C TRP A 138 -9.14 11.86 6.95
N MET A 139 -8.62 13.08 7.08
CA MET A 139 -9.44 14.30 7.22
C MET A 139 -10.34 14.53 6.00
N LEU A 140 -9.82 14.34 4.78
CA LEU A 140 -10.60 14.41 3.54
C LEU A 140 -11.80 13.46 3.61
N HIS A 141 -11.57 12.20 3.96
CA HIS A 141 -12.63 11.20 4.01
C HIS A 141 -13.66 11.47 5.12
N LEU A 142 -13.23 11.90 6.30
CA LEU A 142 -14.15 12.39 7.34
C LEU A 142 -15.01 13.56 6.83
N TYR A 143 -14.39 14.52 6.13
CA TYR A 143 -15.08 15.69 5.59
C TYR A 143 -16.13 15.31 4.56
N ILE A 144 -15.75 14.60 3.50
CA ILE A 144 -16.66 14.28 2.40
C ILE A 144 -17.79 13.34 2.82
N ARG A 145 -17.54 12.39 3.74
CA ARG A 145 -18.52 11.37 4.13
C ARG A 145 -19.52 11.84 5.18
N THR A 146 -19.29 13.02 5.74
CA THR A 146 -20.19 13.66 6.70
C THR A 146 -20.95 14.84 6.10
N LEU A 147 -20.74 15.15 4.81
CA LEU A 147 -21.47 16.19 4.09
C LEU A 147 -22.91 15.76 3.75
N PRO A 148 -23.89 16.68 3.78
CA PRO A 148 -25.24 16.41 3.33
C PRO A 148 -25.30 15.82 1.91
N LEU A 149 -26.19 14.86 1.71
CA LEU A 149 -26.32 14.11 0.44
C LEU A 149 -27.03 14.88 -0.66
N ASP A 150 -27.77 15.93 -0.31
CA ASP A 150 -28.51 16.82 -1.22
C ASP A 150 -27.63 17.88 -1.90
N LEU A 151 -26.34 17.94 -1.54
CA LEU A 151 -25.38 18.81 -2.20
C LEU A 151 -25.09 18.32 -3.63
N PRO A 152 -25.10 19.21 -4.65
CA PRO A 152 -24.84 18.83 -6.04
C PRO A 152 -23.37 18.48 -6.29
N GLU A 153 -22.45 19.00 -5.49
CA GLU A 153 -21.01 18.78 -5.58
C GLU A 153 -20.37 18.76 -4.18
N ILE A 154 -19.22 18.11 -4.07
CA ILE A 154 -18.41 18.05 -2.84
C ILE A 154 -17.27 19.05 -2.98
N ARG A 155 -17.29 20.14 -2.21
CA ARG A 155 -16.25 21.18 -2.25
C ARG A 155 -15.28 20.99 -1.07
N ILE A 156 -14.08 20.54 -1.37
CA ILE A 156 -13.02 20.23 -0.39
C ILE A 156 -12.23 21.51 -0.12
N PRO A 157 -12.06 21.92 1.14
CA PRO A 157 -11.50 23.23 1.47
C PRO A 157 -9.99 23.31 1.23
N PRO A 158 -9.44 24.52 0.93
CA PRO A 158 -8.00 24.71 0.70
C PRO A 158 -7.06 24.14 1.77
N PRO A 159 -7.38 24.18 3.08
CA PRO A 159 -6.51 23.62 4.13
C PRO A 159 -6.33 22.10 4.05
N ILE A 160 -7.22 21.39 3.35
CA ILE A 160 -7.05 19.97 2.98
C ILE A 160 -6.50 19.88 1.55
N SER A 161 -7.17 20.51 0.59
CA SER A 161 -6.91 20.34 -0.84
C SER A 161 -5.48 20.69 -1.24
N VAL A 162 -5.00 21.89 -0.90
CA VAL A 162 -3.69 22.38 -1.34
C VAL A 162 -2.54 21.51 -0.80
N PRO A 163 -2.42 21.27 0.52
CA PRO A 163 -1.31 20.48 1.03
C PRO A 163 -1.41 19.01 0.63
N LEU A 164 -2.62 18.43 0.58
CA LEU A 164 -2.78 17.04 0.15
C LEU A 164 -2.30 16.86 -1.28
N LEU A 165 -2.70 17.74 -2.21
CA LEU A 165 -2.24 17.68 -3.61
C LEU A 165 -0.72 17.85 -3.74
N GLN A 166 -0.12 18.77 -2.96
CA GLN A 166 1.32 18.99 -2.97
C GLN A 166 2.12 17.80 -2.43
N ILE A 167 1.62 17.13 -1.39
CA ILE A 167 2.26 15.94 -0.79
C ILE A 167 2.06 14.74 -1.72
N SER A 168 0.84 14.54 -2.20
CA SER A 168 0.47 13.49 -3.16
C SER A 168 1.35 13.55 -4.41
N SER A 169 1.50 14.73 -5.00
CA SER A 169 2.38 14.92 -6.16
C SER A 169 3.85 14.60 -5.87
N HIS A 170 4.32 14.80 -4.63
CA HIS A 170 5.70 14.53 -4.26
C HIS A 170 5.94 13.04 -3.97
N LEU A 171 4.99 12.38 -3.31
CA LEU A 171 5.02 10.94 -3.03
C LEU A 171 4.63 10.08 -4.25
N GLN A 172 4.06 10.69 -5.29
CA GLN A 172 3.45 10.00 -6.43
C GLN A 172 2.18 9.20 -6.07
N LEU A 173 1.61 9.45 -4.89
CA LEU A 173 0.31 8.94 -4.46
C LEU A 173 -0.83 9.81 -5.02
N PRO A 174 -2.04 9.26 -5.22
CA PRO A 174 -3.21 10.09 -5.48
C PRO A 174 -3.72 10.77 -4.20
N PRO A 175 -4.36 11.94 -4.32
CA PRO A 175 -4.86 12.74 -3.19
C PRO A 175 -6.19 12.23 -2.63
N VAL A 176 -6.20 10.96 -2.24
CA VAL A 176 -7.31 10.21 -1.67
C VAL A 176 -6.75 9.19 -0.68
N LEU A 177 -7.57 8.64 0.22
CA LEU A 177 -7.09 7.59 1.11
C LEU A 177 -6.70 6.34 0.33
N THR A 178 -5.49 5.83 0.57
CA THR A 178 -4.91 4.68 -0.15
C THR A 178 -4.66 3.49 0.79
N TYR A 179 -4.39 2.31 0.21
CA TYR A 179 -3.96 1.15 0.98
C TYR A 179 -2.72 1.44 1.84
N SER A 180 -1.80 2.28 1.33
CA SER A 180 -0.63 2.74 2.09
C SER A 180 -1.05 3.47 3.37
N ASP A 181 -2.05 4.34 3.30
CA ASP A 181 -2.54 5.08 4.46
C ASP A 181 -3.29 4.22 5.46
N ASP A 182 -4.06 3.22 5.01
CA ASP A 182 -4.90 2.37 5.83
C ASP A 182 -4.15 1.18 6.45
N VAL A 183 -3.05 0.76 5.81
CA VAL A 183 -2.31 -0.45 6.18
C VAL A 183 -0.83 -0.16 6.45
N LEU A 184 -0.07 0.26 5.44
CA LEU A 184 1.40 0.38 5.55
C LEU A 184 1.84 1.44 6.56
N TYR A 185 1.10 2.55 6.65
CA TYR A 185 1.39 3.70 7.51
C TYR A 185 0.47 3.78 8.75
N ASN A 186 -0.39 2.78 8.97
CA ASN A 186 -1.38 2.77 10.05
C ASN A 186 -1.19 1.62 11.05
N TRP A 187 0.03 1.43 11.52
CA TRP A 187 0.31 0.40 12.51
C TRP A 187 1.29 0.88 13.59
N ALA A 188 1.17 0.28 14.77
CA ALA A 188 2.11 0.44 15.87
C ALA A 188 2.22 -0.88 16.63
N LEU A 189 3.25 -0.99 17.48
CA LEU A 189 3.37 -2.13 18.37
C LEU A 189 2.43 -1.98 19.58
N LYS A 190 1.75 -3.08 19.97
CA LYS A 190 0.99 -3.12 21.24
C LYS A 190 1.95 -3.07 22.43
N ILE A 191 3.00 -3.88 22.38
CA ILE A 191 4.06 -3.97 23.36
C ILE A 191 5.34 -3.46 22.69
N PRO A 192 5.94 -2.36 23.18
CA PRO A 192 7.20 -1.85 22.66
C PRO A 192 8.29 -2.91 22.77
N VAL A 193 8.97 -3.18 21.65
CA VAL A 193 10.16 -4.05 21.63
C VAL A 193 11.37 -3.13 21.44
N PRO A 194 12.43 -3.25 22.26
CA PRO A 194 13.64 -2.48 22.06
C PRO A 194 14.16 -2.67 20.62
N LEU A 195 14.31 -1.57 19.89
CA LEU A 195 14.93 -1.58 18.57
C LEU A 195 16.45 -1.70 18.78
N THR A 196 16.96 -2.90 18.55
CA THR A 196 18.38 -3.21 18.48
C THR A 196 18.70 -3.65 17.06
N ILE A 197 19.97 -3.61 16.65
CA ILE A 197 20.43 -4.05 15.32
C ILE A 197 19.99 -5.50 14.99
N ALA A 198 19.65 -6.30 16.02
CA ALA A 198 19.18 -7.68 15.89
C ALA A 198 17.69 -7.87 16.21
N SER A 199 16.89 -6.81 16.28
CA SER A 199 15.47 -6.98 16.62
C SER A 199 14.78 -7.83 15.54
N PRO A 200 13.91 -8.79 15.91
CA PRO A 200 13.16 -9.58 14.94
C PRO A 200 12.06 -8.73 14.27
N ALA A 201 11.52 -9.23 13.16
CA ALA A 201 10.29 -8.69 12.58
C ALA A 201 9.19 -8.58 13.65
N PRO A 202 8.29 -7.59 13.56
CA PRO A 202 7.15 -7.50 14.45
C PRO A 202 6.36 -8.82 14.47
N ALA A 203 6.03 -9.31 15.67
CA ALA A 203 5.14 -10.45 15.80
C ALA A 203 3.74 -10.06 15.29
N LEU A 204 3.09 -10.97 14.53
CA LEU A 204 1.82 -10.70 13.85
C LEU A 204 0.66 -10.35 14.81
N ASP A 205 0.74 -10.79 16.07
CA ASP A 205 -0.22 -10.52 17.13
C ASP A 205 0.08 -9.24 17.92
N ASN A 206 1.31 -8.71 17.80
CA ASN A 206 1.79 -7.51 18.51
C ASN A 206 1.56 -6.20 17.72
N LEU A 207 0.57 -6.17 16.82
CA LEU A 207 0.21 -5.00 16.01
C LEU A 207 -1.11 -4.38 16.47
N ARG A 208 -1.21 -3.05 16.40
CA ARG A 208 -2.45 -2.27 16.55
C ARG A 208 -2.48 -1.14 15.52
N CYS A 209 -3.66 -0.63 15.18
CA CYS A 209 -3.78 0.53 14.31
C CYS A 209 -3.49 1.85 15.06
N ILE A 210 -3.09 2.88 14.32
CA ILE A 210 -2.89 4.24 14.84
C ILE A 210 -4.23 5.01 14.76
N THR A 211 -4.93 4.89 13.64
CA THR A 211 -6.10 5.68 13.27
C THR A 211 -7.23 4.74 12.80
N LEU A 212 -8.46 5.02 13.25
CA LEU A 212 -9.69 4.28 12.96
C LEU A 212 -10.85 5.27 12.87
N PHE A 213 -11.73 5.14 11.86
CA PHE A 213 -12.90 6.01 11.64
C PHE A 213 -13.98 5.73 12.67
N THR A 214 -14.24 4.44 12.92
CA THR A 214 -15.29 3.95 13.82
C THR A 214 -14.74 3.61 15.20
N GLY A 215 -13.44 3.29 15.28
CA GLY A 215 -12.78 2.81 16.50
C GLY A 215 -13.26 1.42 16.92
N THR A 216 -13.89 0.67 16.01
CA THR A 216 -14.38 -0.69 16.27
C THR A 216 -13.27 -1.71 16.10
N ARG A 217 -13.42 -2.86 16.77
CA ARG A 217 -12.52 -4.00 16.59
C ARG A 217 -12.59 -4.52 15.15
N ASP A 218 -13.77 -4.54 14.54
CA ASP A 218 -13.99 -4.99 13.17
C ASP A 218 -13.18 -4.17 12.16
N GLU A 219 -13.11 -2.85 12.36
CA GLU A 219 -12.31 -1.96 11.52
C GLU A 219 -10.81 -2.22 11.72
N GLU A 220 -10.35 -2.29 12.97
CA GLU A 220 -8.94 -2.55 13.26
C GLU A 220 -8.50 -3.91 12.69
N GLU A 221 -9.32 -4.95 12.85
CA GLU A 221 -8.99 -6.29 12.35
C GLU A 221 -8.96 -6.35 10.82
N PHE A 222 -9.79 -5.56 10.13
CA PHE A 222 -9.76 -5.46 8.67
C PHE A 222 -8.39 -4.95 8.17
N TYR A 223 -7.89 -3.87 8.78
CA TYR A 223 -6.58 -3.31 8.44
C TYR A 223 -5.42 -4.21 8.89
N LEU A 224 -5.48 -4.73 10.12
CA LEU A 224 -4.44 -5.61 10.66
C LEU A 224 -4.32 -6.93 9.90
N SER A 225 -5.41 -7.48 9.37
CA SER A 225 -5.34 -8.68 8.52
C SER A 225 -4.45 -8.45 7.30
N SER A 226 -4.57 -7.28 6.67
CA SER A 226 -3.73 -6.89 5.53
C SER A 226 -2.27 -6.65 5.97
N ALA A 227 -2.04 -5.94 7.09
CA ALA A 227 -0.70 -5.73 7.62
C ALA A 227 0.03 -7.05 7.97
N ARG A 228 -0.69 -8.05 8.50
CA ARG A 228 -0.12 -9.37 8.79
C ARG A 228 0.27 -10.12 7.52
N ILE A 229 -0.48 -9.97 6.44
CA ILE A 229 -0.14 -10.53 5.12
C ILE A 229 1.16 -9.89 4.60
N GLU A 230 1.29 -8.56 4.69
CA GLU A 230 2.51 -7.85 4.28
C GLU A 230 3.74 -8.36 5.05
N LEU A 231 3.66 -8.43 6.39
CA LEU A 231 4.77 -8.93 7.22
C LEU A 231 5.09 -10.40 6.95
N LYS A 232 4.08 -11.26 6.79
CA LYS A 232 4.32 -12.67 6.51
C LYS A 232 4.89 -12.87 5.09
N GLY A 233 4.51 -12.00 4.16
CA GLY A 233 4.98 -12.01 2.78
C GLY A 233 6.49 -11.76 2.63
N VAL A 234 7.16 -11.21 3.65
CA VAL A 234 8.64 -11.10 3.69
C VAL A 234 9.34 -12.43 3.44
N GLN A 235 8.78 -13.52 3.97
CA GLN A 235 9.30 -14.87 3.73
C GLN A 235 9.16 -15.27 2.26
N ALA A 236 8.06 -14.90 1.60
CA ALA A 236 7.87 -15.14 0.17
C ALA A 236 8.91 -14.35 -0.65
N LEU A 237 9.07 -13.06 -0.40
CA LEU A 237 10.07 -12.21 -1.07
C LEU A 237 11.50 -12.76 -0.90
N SER A 238 11.84 -13.25 0.30
CA SER A 238 13.13 -13.86 0.58
C SER A 238 13.37 -15.13 -0.24
N LEU A 239 12.35 -15.98 -0.36
CA LEU A 239 12.41 -17.20 -1.18
C LEU A 239 12.51 -16.87 -2.67
N MET A 240 11.75 -15.88 -3.15
CA MET A 240 11.82 -15.39 -4.54
C MET A 240 13.23 -14.94 -4.89
N ARG A 241 13.85 -14.14 -4.03
CA ARG A 241 15.24 -13.71 -4.19
C ARG A 241 16.21 -14.89 -4.22
N ALA A 242 16.12 -15.80 -3.25
CA ALA A 242 17.01 -16.96 -3.18
C ALA A 242 16.90 -17.84 -4.44
N MET A 243 15.70 -18.00 -5.00
CA MET A 243 15.52 -18.74 -6.25
C MET A 243 16.08 -18.03 -7.46
N MET A 244 16.00 -16.69 -7.53
CA MET A 244 16.67 -15.92 -8.60
C MET A 244 18.19 -16.07 -8.54
N ASP A 245 18.77 -16.06 -7.33
CA ASP A 245 20.20 -16.27 -7.13
C ASP A 245 20.64 -17.68 -7.58
N GLU A 246 19.88 -18.72 -7.23
CA GLU A 246 20.16 -20.10 -7.68
C GLU A 246 19.97 -20.26 -9.20
N ALA A 247 18.96 -19.61 -9.79
CA ALA A 247 18.72 -19.66 -11.24
C ALA A 247 19.90 -19.10 -12.04
N PHE A 248 20.66 -18.16 -11.46
CA PHE A 248 21.88 -17.63 -12.05
C PHE A 248 23.03 -18.67 -12.05
N VAL A 249 23.10 -19.55 -11.04
CA VAL A 249 24.11 -20.62 -10.97
C VAL A 249 23.80 -21.72 -11.99
N GLY A 250 22.53 -22.14 -12.08
CA GLY A 250 22.03 -22.99 -13.17
C GLY A 250 22.50 -24.46 -13.17
N ASP A 251 23.14 -24.94 -12.11
CA ASP A 251 23.59 -26.34 -12.03
C ASP A 251 22.51 -27.30 -11.46
N SER A 252 22.80 -28.61 -11.49
CA SER A 252 21.87 -29.62 -10.96
C SER A 252 21.58 -29.49 -9.45
N ILE A 253 22.45 -28.83 -8.68
CA ILE A 253 22.25 -28.57 -7.25
C ILE A 253 21.31 -27.37 -7.09
N ALA A 254 21.50 -26.32 -7.87
CA ALA A 254 20.65 -25.15 -7.93
C ALA A 254 19.21 -25.54 -8.28
N ILE A 255 18.99 -26.42 -9.27
CA ILE A 255 17.65 -26.94 -9.59
C ILE A 255 16.98 -27.61 -8.39
N LYS A 256 17.73 -28.43 -7.62
CA LYS A 256 17.20 -29.06 -6.40
C LYS A 256 16.85 -28.05 -5.32
N ARG A 257 17.67 -27.00 -5.15
CA ARG A 257 17.41 -25.92 -4.20
C ARG A 257 16.18 -25.11 -4.60
N ILE A 258 16.08 -24.70 -5.87
CA ILE A 258 14.90 -24.03 -6.42
C ILE A 258 13.65 -24.87 -6.18
N THR A 259 13.70 -26.18 -6.44
CA THR A 259 12.58 -27.08 -6.17
C THR A 259 12.18 -27.04 -4.69
N SER A 260 13.14 -27.06 -3.77
CA SER A 260 12.87 -26.95 -2.32
C SER A 260 12.29 -25.59 -1.94
N TYR A 261 12.79 -24.51 -2.52
CA TYR A 261 12.30 -23.16 -2.28
C TYR A 261 10.88 -22.95 -2.83
N MET A 262 10.55 -23.55 -3.98
CA MET A 262 9.19 -23.57 -4.54
C MET A 262 8.18 -24.26 -3.61
N HIS A 263 8.54 -25.42 -3.05
CA HIS A 263 7.69 -26.10 -2.04
C HIS A 263 7.51 -25.23 -0.80
N SER A 264 8.57 -24.54 -0.37
CA SER A 264 8.51 -23.62 0.78
C SER A 264 7.62 -22.41 0.47
N LEU A 265 7.71 -21.85 -0.74
CA LEU A 265 6.88 -20.73 -1.19
C LEU A 265 5.40 -21.11 -1.25
N ALA A 266 5.08 -22.31 -1.74
CA ALA A 266 3.71 -22.84 -1.72
C ALA A 266 3.17 -22.92 -0.27
N GLY A 267 4.00 -23.33 0.69
CA GLY A 267 3.67 -23.29 2.11
C GLY A 267 3.37 -21.87 2.60
N VAL A 268 4.23 -20.90 2.26
CA VAL A 268 4.01 -19.49 2.60
C VAL A 268 2.70 -18.96 2.01
N ILE A 269 2.41 -19.24 0.73
CA ILE A 269 1.15 -18.83 0.09
C ILE A 269 -0.07 -19.44 0.80
N SER A 270 0.02 -20.70 1.26
CA SER A 270 -1.04 -21.33 2.06
C SER A 270 -1.22 -20.64 3.42
N GLU A 271 -0.14 -20.19 4.06
CA GLU A 271 -0.22 -19.41 5.30
C GLU A 271 -0.82 -18.02 5.06
N LEU A 272 -0.43 -17.32 3.99
CA LEU A 272 -1.04 -16.04 3.59
C LEU A 272 -2.54 -16.19 3.31
N THR A 273 -2.94 -17.28 2.64
CA THR A 273 -4.35 -17.60 2.41
C THR A 273 -5.10 -17.80 3.73
N THR A 274 -4.46 -18.46 4.70
CA THR A 274 -5.04 -18.66 6.03
C THR A 274 -5.24 -17.34 6.76
N LEU A 275 -4.24 -16.45 6.73
CA LEU A 275 -4.34 -15.10 7.30
C LEU A 275 -5.46 -14.28 6.65
N LEU A 276 -5.58 -14.33 5.32
CA LEU A 276 -6.65 -13.64 4.59
C LEU A 276 -8.04 -14.13 5.00
N LEU A 277 -8.22 -15.44 5.18
CA LEU A 277 -9.50 -16.02 5.58
C LEU A 277 -9.86 -15.72 7.05
N ALA A 278 -8.85 -15.56 7.90
CA ALA A 278 -9.01 -15.27 9.33
C ALA A 278 -9.63 -13.88 9.61
N VAL A 279 -9.63 -12.96 8.64
CA VAL A 279 -10.31 -11.65 8.79
C VAL A 279 -11.77 -11.79 9.23
N ARG A 280 -12.46 -12.87 8.81
CA ARG A 280 -13.85 -13.15 9.17
C ARG A 280 -14.07 -13.47 10.64
N GLU A 281 -13.00 -13.79 11.38
CA GLU A 281 -13.08 -14.11 12.82
C GLU A 281 -13.16 -12.85 13.69
N GLY A 282 -12.69 -11.71 13.19
CA GLY A 282 -12.72 -10.45 13.92
C GLY A 282 -13.30 -9.25 13.17
N CYS A 283 -13.73 -9.43 11.92
CA CYS A 283 -14.46 -8.44 11.13
C CYS A 283 -15.76 -9.06 10.57
N ASP A 284 -16.90 -8.69 11.15
CA ASP A 284 -18.20 -9.11 10.67
C ASP A 284 -18.51 -8.48 9.29
N PRO A 285 -18.90 -9.27 8.27
CA PRO A 285 -19.17 -8.74 6.94
C PRO A 285 -20.23 -7.63 6.91
N GLN A 286 -21.29 -7.71 7.72
CA GLN A 286 -22.33 -6.68 7.76
C GLN A 286 -21.82 -5.39 8.40
N VAL A 287 -21.03 -5.48 9.46
CA VAL A 287 -20.37 -4.31 10.06
C VAL A 287 -19.41 -3.68 9.05
N PHE A 288 -18.62 -4.50 8.36
CA PHE A 288 -17.73 -4.01 7.31
C PHE A 288 -18.47 -3.24 6.22
N TYR A 289 -19.51 -3.84 5.62
CA TYR A 289 -20.21 -3.23 4.49
C TYR A 289 -21.00 -1.98 4.88
N ASN A 290 -21.60 -1.95 6.06
CA ASN A 290 -22.54 -0.90 6.46
C ASN A 290 -21.90 0.22 7.28
N ASP A 291 -20.88 -0.09 8.09
CA ASP A 291 -20.32 0.87 9.06
C ASP A 291 -18.86 1.28 8.76
N ILE A 292 -18.07 0.42 8.10
CA ILE A 292 -16.62 0.63 7.88
C ILE A 292 -16.33 1.08 6.44
N ARG A 293 -16.63 0.24 5.45
CA ARG A 293 -16.42 0.50 4.01
C ARG A 293 -16.93 1.86 3.52
N PRO A 294 -18.07 2.40 4.01
CA PRO A 294 -18.54 3.71 3.53
C PRO A 294 -17.57 4.87 3.78
N TRP A 295 -16.74 4.81 4.83
CA TRP A 295 -15.81 5.88 5.19
C TRP A 295 -14.74 6.12 4.12
N PHE A 296 -14.21 5.05 3.54
CA PHE A 296 -13.11 5.14 2.59
C PHE A 296 -13.52 4.89 1.13
N ARG A 297 -14.81 4.94 0.79
CA ARG A 297 -15.22 4.91 -0.63
C ARG A 297 -14.50 6.04 -1.40
N GLY A 298 -14.15 5.80 -2.66
CA GLY A 298 -13.66 6.82 -3.58
C GLY A 298 -14.77 7.67 -4.20
N ALA A 299 -14.40 8.58 -5.10
CA ALA A 299 -15.33 9.33 -5.93
C ALA A 299 -16.06 8.43 -6.95
N ASP A 300 -15.37 7.41 -7.45
CA ASP A 300 -15.91 6.37 -8.35
C ASP A 300 -17.03 5.53 -7.72
N SER A 301 -17.08 5.52 -6.39
CA SER A 301 -17.99 4.72 -5.58
C SER A 301 -19.02 5.58 -4.83
N ASP A 302 -19.16 6.87 -5.18
CA ASP A 302 -20.22 7.73 -4.64
C ASP A 302 -21.56 7.41 -5.32
N ALA A 303 -22.53 6.93 -4.54
CA ALA A 303 -23.85 6.56 -5.06
C ALA A 303 -24.61 7.75 -5.72
N HIS A 304 -24.27 8.98 -5.31
CA HIS A 304 -24.86 10.21 -5.83
C HIS A 304 -24.03 10.84 -6.97
N GLN A 305 -22.90 10.23 -7.34
CA GLN A 305 -21.97 10.69 -8.38
C GLN A 305 -21.60 12.18 -8.23
N ARG A 306 -21.47 12.67 -6.99
CA ARG A 306 -21.16 14.08 -6.75
C ARG A 306 -19.69 14.32 -7.11
N PRO A 307 -19.39 15.28 -8.00
CA PRO A 307 -18.01 15.59 -8.34
C PRO A 307 -17.27 16.16 -7.13
N TRP A 308 -16.02 15.76 -6.94
CA TRP A 308 -15.14 16.32 -5.92
C TRP A 308 -14.39 17.51 -6.50
N ILE A 309 -14.62 18.68 -5.93
CA ILE A 309 -14.01 19.94 -6.34
C ILE A 309 -13.02 20.33 -5.26
N PHE A 310 -11.73 20.21 -5.58
CA PHE A 310 -10.66 20.70 -4.72
C PHE A 310 -10.56 22.22 -4.88
N GLU A 311 -10.61 22.96 -3.76
CA GLU A 311 -10.52 24.43 -3.74
C GLU A 311 -9.08 24.91 -3.50
N GLY A 312 -8.76 26.13 -3.92
CA GLY A 312 -7.47 26.77 -3.62
C GLY A 312 -6.32 26.38 -4.57
N LEU A 313 -6.61 25.72 -5.69
CA LEU A 313 -5.59 25.31 -6.68
C LEU A 313 -4.87 26.53 -7.29
N GLU A 314 -5.53 27.70 -7.34
CA GLU A 314 -4.95 28.94 -7.83
C GLU A 314 -3.76 29.45 -7.00
N VAL A 315 -3.57 28.94 -5.78
CA VAL A 315 -2.44 29.29 -4.89
C VAL A 315 -1.11 28.72 -5.41
N ASP A 316 -1.17 27.62 -6.17
CA ASP A 316 0.02 26.95 -6.72
C ASP A 316 -0.26 26.51 -8.17
N PRO A 317 0.35 27.18 -9.17
CA PRO A 317 0.11 26.90 -10.59
C PRO A 317 0.45 25.48 -11.04
N THR A 318 1.18 24.72 -10.22
CA THR A 318 1.51 23.31 -10.53
C THR A 318 0.35 22.37 -10.23
N LEU A 319 -0.61 22.79 -9.39
CA LEU A 319 -1.73 21.96 -8.96
C LEU A 319 -2.82 21.88 -10.02
N LYS A 320 -3.43 20.71 -10.12
CA LYS A 320 -4.53 20.40 -11.05
C LYS A 320 -5.60 19.61 -10.32
N GLN A 321 -6.81 19.63 -10.85
CA GLN A 321 -7.87 18.75 -10.33
C GLN A 321 -7.45 17.28 -10.53
N PRO A 322 -7.48 16.46 -9.47
CA PRO A 322 -7.07 15.07 -9.56
C PRO A 322 -8.09 14.24 -10.32
N THR A 323 -7.60 13.24 -11.06
CA THR A 323 -8.42 12.31 -11.83
C THR A 323 -8.54 10.94 -11.16
N GLU A 324 -7.55 10.56 -10.36
CA GLU A 324 -7.52 9.30 -9.64
C GLU A 324 -8.00 9.50 -8.21
N LEU A 325 -9.25 9.12 -7.96
CA LEU A 325 -9.93 9.29 -6.67
C LEU A 325 -10.65 8.00 -6.26
N SER A 326 -10.15 6.85 -6.70
CA SER A 326 -10.63 5.54 -6.25
C SER A 326 -10.16 5.29 -4.82
N GLY A 327 -11.05 4.75 -3.99
CA GLY A 327 -10.73 4.44 -2.59
C GLY A 327 -9.71 3.30 -2.46
N PRO A 328 -9.26 3.02 -1.21
CA PRO A 328 -8.27 2.00 -0.97
C PRO A 328 -8.82 0.61 -1.28
N SER A 329 -7.95 -0.26 -1.79
CA SER A 329 -8.28 -1.66 -2.04
C SER A 329 -7.07 -2.56 -1.83
N ALA A 330 -7.31 -3.84 -1.51
CA ALA A 330 -6.24 -4.83 -1.44
C ALA A 330 -5.49 -5.00 -2.78
N GLY A 331 -6.10 -4.59 -3.91
CA GLY A 331 -5.44 -4.56 -5.21
C GLY A 331 -4.30 -3.53 -5.31
N GLN A 332 -4.12 -2.66 -4.32
CA GLN A 332 -2.98 -1.75 -4.21
C GLN A 332 -1.81 -2.38 -3.43
N SER A 333 -1.95 -3.59 -2.84
CA SER A 333 -0.84 -4.28 -2.15
C SER A 333 0.22 -4.76 -3.13
N ALA A 334 1.44 -4.24 -3.03
CA ALA A 334 2.57 -4.68 -3.85
C ALA A 334 2.95 -6.15 -3.60
N MET A 335 2.71 -6.69 -2.40
CA MET A 335 3.01 -8.09 -2.06
C MET A 335 2.23 -9.08 -2.92
N ILE A 336 0.94 -8.82 -3.16
CA ILE A 336 0.10 -9.70 -3.99
C ILE A 336 0.59 -9.68 -5.44
N HIS A 337 0.87 -8.48 -5.98
CA HIS A 337 1.39 -8.35 -7.35
C HIS A 337 2.78 -8.95 -7.52
N ALA A 338 3.64 -8.87 -6.50
CA ALA A 338 4.96 -9.50 -6.51
C ALA A 338 4.86 -11.02 -6.66
N LEU A 339 3.90 -11.66 -5.98
CA LEU A 339 3.62 -13.09 -6.13
C LEU A 339 3.15 -13.44 -7.55
N ASP A 340 2.14 -12.72 -8.05
CA ASP A 340 1.54 -13.01 -9.36
C ASP A 340 2.55 -12.85 -10.50
N VAL A 341 3.36 -11.78 -10.46
CA VAL A 341 4.38 -11.52 -11.47
C VAL A 341 5.55 -12.49 -11.37
N TYR A 342 6.01 -12.80 -10.15
CA TYR A 342 7.09 -13.75 -9.96
C TYR A 342 6.73 -15.15 -10.47
N LEU A 343 5.48 -15.59 -10.25
CA LEU A 343 4.98 -16.89 -10.69
C LEU A 343 4.49 -16.89 -12.14
N GLY A 344 4.47 -15.74 -12.82
CA GLY A 344 4.04 -15.61 -14.21
C GLY A 344 2.54 -15.87 -14.42
N VAL A 345 1.71 -15.70 -13.40
CA VAL A 345 0.27 -15.98 -13.44
C VAL A 345 -0.44 -15.08 -14.47
N ASP A 346 0.05 -13.85 -14.65
CA ASP A 346 -0.54 -12.82 -15.52
C ASP A 346 0.30 -12.52 -16.79
N SER A 347 0.71 -13.58 -17.50
CA SER A 347 1.41 -13.50 -18.79
C SER A 347 0.49 -13.08 -19.96
N ALA A 348 -0.26 -11.98 -19.81
CA ALA A 348 -0.96 -11.29 -20.89
C ALA A 348 -1.21 -9.79 -20.55
N THR A 349 -0.22 -8.95 -20.87
CA THR A 349 -0.43 -7.55 -21.28
C THR A 349 -0.88 -6.51 -20.23
N ARG A 350 -0.58 -6.68 -18.92
CA ARG A 350 -0.76 -5.58 -17.93
C ARG A 350 0.34 -5.40 -16.88
N VAL A 351 1.37 -6.26 -16.87
CA VAL A 351 2.35 -6.33 -15.79
C VAL A 351 3.19 -5.05 -15.63
N VAL A 352 3.63 -4.41 -16.71
CA VAL A 352 4.50 -3.22 -16.62
C VAL A 352 3.72 -1.93 -16.33
N ALA A 353 2.52 -1.77 -16.90
CA ALA A 353 1.68 -0.58 -16.67
C ALA A 353 1.04 -0.55 -15.27
N PHE A 354 0.84 -1.72 -14.65
CA PHE A 354 0.20 -1.83 -13.34
C PHE A 354 1.21 -1.83 -12.18
N PHE A 355 2.42 -2.37 -12.35
CA PHE A 355 3.51 -2.14 -11.39
C PHE A 355 3.88 -0.65 -11.28
N LEU A 356 3.78 0.10 -12.38
CA LEU A 356 3.87 1.55 -12.38
C LEU A 356 2.80 2.16 -11.47
N SER A 357 1.53 1.80 -11.67
CA SER A 357 0.44 2.29 -10.82
C SER A 357 0.60 1.87 -9.35
N ALA A 358 0.84 0.59 -9.04
CA ALA A 358 0.93 0.09 -7.67
C ALA A 358 2.22 0.52 -6.93
N ALA A 359 3.32 0.77 -7.64
CA ALA A 359 4.52 1.39 -7.06
C ALA A 359 4.32 2.90 -6.87
N ASP A 360 3.60 3.59 -7.78
CA ASP A 360 3.17 4.97 -7.58
C ASP A 360 2.24 5.07 -6.33
N PHE A 361 1.41 4.04 -6.07
CA PHE A 361 0.54 3.94 -4.89
C PHE A 361 1.23 3.57 -3.56
N ASN A 362 2.49 3.10 -3.57
CA ASN A 362 3.19 2.60 -2.37
C ASN A 362 4.55 3.26 -2.10
N ARG A 363 4.97 4.26 -2.90
CA ARG A 363 6.21 5.02 -2.64
C ARG A 363 6.03 6.03 -1.50
#